data_AF-A0A9R0ZF62-F1
#
_entry.id   AF-A0A9R0ZF62-F1
#
_cell.length_a   1.000
_cell.length_b   1.000
_cell.length_c   1.000
_cell.angle_alpha   90.00
_cell.angle_beta   90.00
_cell.angle_gamma   90.00
#
_symmetry.space_group_name_H-M   'P 1'
#
loop_
_entity.id
_entity.type
_entity.pdbx_description
1 polymer ?
#
loop_
_entity_poly.entity_id
_entity_poly.type
_entity_poly.pdbx_seq_one_letter_code
_entity_poly.pdbx_strand_id
1 'polypeptide(L)'
;MTISLPATAAALSVVLAALCLLVVPAAGFYLPGVAPNDFEKKDHLPVKVNKLTSIKTQLPYSFYSLPFCKPDTIVDSAENLGEVLRGDRIENSPYVFEMRVPQMCQIVCKISVGEKEGKVLKEKIEDEYRVNMILDNLPLVVPIQRVDQEGAYFYQHGFHVGAKGQYSGSKDEKYFIHNHLSFTVKYHRDAQRDVSRIVAFEVKPYSVKHEYGQWNDRKTHLTTCDPNAKRIITSSDSPLEVEAGKDIVFTYDVDFKESDIKWASRWDSYLLMTDDQIHWFSIVNSLMIVLFLSGMVAMIMLRTLYRDISKYNQLETQEEAQEETGWKLVHGDVFRPPANSDWLCVYVGTGVQFFGMMLVTMVFAVLGFLSPSNRGGLMTAMLLLWVFMGLLAGYSSSRLYKLFKGSEWKNIALRTAFTFPGSVFTVFFFLNILIWGQKSSGAVPFTTMFALVLLWFGISVPLVFVGSYLGFKKPAIEDPVKTNKIPRQLCSEDYLWWWRSYLTSGSSALYLFLYATFYFYTKLEITKFVSAILYFGYMLIASYAFFALTGTIGFYACLMFTRLIYSSVKIE
;
A
#
# COMPACT_ATOMS: atom_id res chain seq x y z
N MET A 1 -1.91 53.77 32.83
CA MET A 1 -0.97 53.12 31.90
C MET A 1 -1.76 52.09 31.10
N THR A 2 -2.39 52.53 30.02
CA THR A 2 -3.24 51.69 29.14
C THR A 2 -2.34 50.93 28.18
N ILE A 3 -2.28 49.60 28.33
CA ILE A 3 -1.53 48.71 27.45
C ILE A 3 -2.31 48.59 26.14
N SER A 4 -1.80 49.25 25.09
CA SER A 4 -2.28 49.10 23.73
C SER A 4 -1.96 47.71 23.20
N LEU A 5 -2.98 46.88 22.96
CA LEU A 5 -2.83 45.67 22.14
C LEU A 5 -2.41 46.07 20.73
N PRO A 6 -1.43 45.38 20.10
CA PRO A 6 -1.02 45.69 18.73
C PRO A 6 -2.15 45.36 17.75
N ALA A 7 -2.50 46.33 16.90
CA ALA A 7 -3.57 46.28 15.90
C ALA A 7 -3.48 45.06 14.93
N THR A 8 -2.31 44.43 14.84
CA THR A 8 -2.06 43.23 14.05
C THR A 8 -2.72 41.97 14.62
N ALA A 9 -2.89 41.89 15.94
CA ALA A 9 -3.57 40.75 16.58
C ALA A 9 -5.08 40.80 16.31
N ALA A 10 -5.69 41.98 16.39
CA ALA A 10 -7.11 42.17 16.10
C ALA A 10 -7.45 41.88 14.63
N ALA A 11 -6.60 42.29 13.69
CA ALA A 11 -6.79 42.00 12.27
C ALA A 11 -6.74 40.48 11.97
N LEU A 12 -5.82 39.75 12.62
CA LEU A 12 -5.72 38.29 12.46
C LEU A 12 -6.94 37.57 13.04
N SER A 13 -7.46 38.02 14.19
CA SER A 13 -8.67 37.48 14.81
C SER A 13 -9.92 37.71 13.96
N VAL A 14 -10.03 38.89 13.33
CA VAL A 14 -11.15 39.23 12.45
C VAL A 14 -11.10 38.43 11.15
N VAL A 15 -9.90 38.21 10.58
CA VAL A 15 -9.73 37.35 9.39
C VAL A 15 -10.04 35.89 9.72
N LEU A 16 -9.61 35.37 10.88
CA LEU A 16 -9.95 34.01 11.31
C LEU A 16 -11.46 33.86 11.55
N ALA A 17 -12.09 34.85 12.19
CA ALA A 17 -13.54 34.85 12.42
C ALA A 17 -14.33 34.95 11.11
N ALA A 18 -13.86 35.74 10.14
CA ALA A 18 -14.45 35.82 8.80
C ALA A 18 -14.29 34.51 8.01
N LEU A 19 -13.16 33.81 8.15
CA LEU A 19 -12.94 32.47 7.59
C LEU A 19 -13.84 31.42 8.24
N CYS A 20 -14.09 31.51 9.55
CA CYS A 20 -15.04 30.64 10.25
C CYS A 20 -16.51 30.94 9.88
N LEU A 21 -16.85 32.20 9.55
CA LEU A 21 -18.19 32.60 9.10
C LEU A 21 -18.47 32.23 7.63
N LEU A 22 -17.43 31.92 6.83
CA LEU A 22 -17.54 31.36 5.48
C LEU A 22 -17.78 29.85 5.48
N VAL A 23 -17.82 29.19 6.64
CA VAL A 23 -18.25 27.80 6.77
C VAL A 23 -19.77 27.79 6.68
N VAL A 24 -20.27 27.72 5.44
CA VAL A 24 -21.62 27.24 5.11
C VAL A 24 -21.91 26.00 5.98
N PRO A 25 -23.15 25.77 6.47
CA PRO A 25 -23.50 24.48 7.05
C PRO A 25 -23.25 23.42 5.97
N ALA A 26 -22.06 22.82 6.02
CA ALA A 26 -21.73 21.70 5.17
C ALA A 26 -22.79 20.66 5.50
N ALA A 27 -23.60 20.30 4.50
CA ALA A 27 -24.35 19.06 4.54
C ALA A 27 -23.37 18.00 5.04
N GLY A 28 -23.72 17.35 6.17
CA GLY A 28 -22.77 16.60 7.00
C GLY A 28 -21.77 15.83 6.15
N PHE A 29 -20.48 16.01 6.46
CA PHE A 29 -19.38 15.35 5.76
C PHE A 29 -19.63 13.83 5.76
N TYR A 30 -20.18 13.32 4.65
CA TYR A 30 -20.41 11.90 4.46
C TYR A 30 -19.05 11.27 4.19
N LEU A 31 -18.57 10.44 5.11
CA LEU A 31 -17.44 9.55 4.89
C LEU A 31 -17.99 8.27 4.23
N PRO A 32 -17.73 8.03 2.94
CA PRO A 32 -18.14 6.80 2.28
C PRO A 32 -17.58 5.58 3.04
N GLY A 33 -18.42 4.58 3.29
CA GLY A 33 -18.05 3.35 3.98
C GLY A 33 -18.24 3.34 5.50
N VAL A 34 -18.63 4.46 6.13
CA VAL A 34 -18.90 4.52 7.58
C VAL A 34 -20.36 4.30 7.93
N ALA A 35 -21.30 4.65 7.05
CA ALA A 35 -22.73 4.43 7.25
C ALA A 35 -23.25 3.23 6.42
N PRO A 36 -24.20 2.43 6.96
CA PRO A 36 -24.83 1.36 6.21
C PRO A 36 -25.76 1.90 5.13
N ASN A 37 -25.76 1.24 3.98
CA ASN A 37 -26.81 1.39 2.98
C ASN A 37 -27.92 0.40 3.33
N ASP A 38 -29.14 0.92 3.52
CA ASP A 38 -30.34 0.14 3.76
C ASP A 38 -31.05 -0.09 2.42
N PHE A 39 -31.38 -1.35 2.10
CA PHE A 39 -32.07 -1.73 0.86
C PHE A 39 -33.42 -2.35 1.16
N GLU A 40 -34.45 -1.92 0.44
CA GLU A 40 -35.79 -2.50 0.46
C GLU A 40 -35.90 -3.69 -0.51
N LYS A 41 -37.05 -4.37 -0.51
CA LYS A 41 -37.31 -5.47 -1.47
C LYS A 41 -37.45 -4.89 -2.88
N LYS A 42 -36.80 -5.52 -3.86
CA LYS A 42 -36.74 -5.11 -5.27
C LYS A 42 -35.93 -3.85 -5.56
N ASP A 43 -35.22 -3.31 -4.57
CA ASP A 43 -34.28 -2.24 -4.83
C ASP A 43 -33.19 -2.70 -5.79
N HIS A 44 -32.82 -1.81 -6.71
CA HIS A 44 -31.75 -2.07 -7.67
C HIS A 44 -30.41 -2.06 -6.95
N LEU A 45 -29.68 -3.17 -7.04
CA LEU A 45 -28.34 -3.30 -6.46
C LEU A 45 -27.27 -3.06 -7.54
N PRO A 46 -26.52 -1.94 -7.49
CA PRO A 46 -25.51 -1.64 -8.49
C PRO A 46 -24.26 -2.53 -8.28
N VAL A 47 -24.13 -3.54 -9.13
CA VAL A 47 -22.90 -4.34 -9.22
C VAL A 47 -21.88 -3.59 -10.06
N LYS A 48 -20.69 -3.38 -9.51
CA LYS A 48 -19.58 -2.69 -10.18
C LYS A 48 -18.49 -3.69 -10.53
N VAL A 49 -17.86 -3.53 -11.68
CA VAL A 49 -16.66 -4.30 -12.08
C VAL A 49 -15.40 -3.51 -11.74
N ASN A 50 -14.29 -4.18 -11.47
CA ASN A 50 -12.99 -3.56 -11.22
C ASN A 50 -11.92 -4.21 -12.12
N LYS A 51 -10.65 -3.94 -11.84
CA LYS A 51 -9.50 -4.50 -12.55
C LYS A 51 -9.37 -6.02 -12.41
N LEU A 52 -8.80 -6.63 -13.43
CA LEU A 52 -8.30 -7.99 -13.47
C LEU A 52 -6.93 -8.06 -12.78
N THR A 53 -6.73 -9.05 -11.92
CA THR A 53 -5.47 -9.26 -11.18
C THR A 53 -4.97 -10.68 -11.35
N SER A 54 -3.67 -10.89 -11.38
CA SER A 54 -3.05 -12.22 -11.51
C SER A 54 -1.96 -12.37 -10.45
N ILE A 55 -1.69 -13.61 -10.03
CA ILE A 55 -0.55 -13.93 -9.17
C ILE A 55 0.74 -14.14 -9.99
N LYS A 56 0.63 -14.49 -11.28
CA LYS A 56 1.77 -14.70 -12.19
C LYS A 56 2.29 -13.40 -12.79
N THR A 57 1.46 -12.37 -12.86
CA THR A 57 1.82 -11.09 -13.45
C THR A 57 1.45 -9.94 -12.52
N GLN A 58 2.36 -8.98 -12.36
CA GLN A 58 2.15 -7.80 -11.49
C GLN A 58 1.37 -6.68 -12.21
N LEU A 59 0.83 -6.94 -13.40
CA LEU A 59 0.16 -5.95 -14.24
C LEU A 59 -1.36 -6.19 -14.22
N PRO A 60 -2.13 -5.27 -13.62
CA PRO A 60 -3.59 -5.34 -13.67
C PRO A 60 -4.12 -4.82 -15.02
N TYR A 61 -5.30 -5.28 -15.42
CA TYR A 61 -5.97 -4.84 -16.65
C TYR A 61 -7.42 -4.45 -16.36
N SER A 62 -8.03 -3.56 -17.14
CA SER A 62 -9.46 -3.24 -16.95
C SER A 62 -10.31 -4.47 -17.28
N PHE A 63 -11.47 -4.61 -16.63
CA PHE A 63 -12.45 -5.65 -16.94
C PHE A 63 -12.78 -5.67 -18.45
N TYR A 64 -13.06 -4.52 -19.05
CA TYR A 64 -13.42 -4.38 -20.46
C TYR A 64 -12.26 -4.48 -21.46
N SER A 65 -11.04 -4.80 -20.98
CA SER A 65 -9.91 -5.15 -21.85
C SER A 65 -10.07 -6.55 -22.47
N LEU A 66 -10.85 -7.41 -21.82
CA LEU A 66 -11.26 -8.71 -22.36
C LEU A 66 -12.60 -8.56 -23.09
N PRO A 67 -12.93 -9.50 -23.99
CA PRO A 67 -14.18 -9.47 -24.73
C PRO A 67 -15.38 -9.86 -23.85
N PHE A 68 -15.54 -9.27 -22.66
CA PHE A 68 -16.74 -9.43 -21.86
C PHE A 68 -17.89 -8.56 -22.38
N CYS A 69 -19.11 -8.87 -21.92
CA CYS A 69 -20.30 -8.06 -22.19
C CYS A 69 -20.11 -6.62 -21.71
N LYS A 70 -20.45 -5.66 -22.57
CA LYS A 70 -20.35 -4.21 -22.27
C LYS A 70 -21.74 -3.60 -22.13
N PRO A 71 -21.97 -2.70 -21.16
CA PRO A 71 -23.16 -1.85 -21.13
C PRO A 71 -23.11 -0.79 -22.25
N ASP A 72 -24.24 -0.16 -22.55
CA ASP A 72 -24.35 0.86 -23.61
C ASP A 72 -23.38 2.04 -23.42
N THR A 73 -23.20 2.45 -22.16
CA THR A 73 -22.24 3.48 -21.76
C THR A 73 -21.43 3.00 -20.56
N ILE A 74 -20.10 3.08 -20.66
CA ILE A 74 -19.19 2.75 -19.57
C ILE A 74 -18.95 4.02 -18.76
N VAL A 75 -19.32 3.99 -17.48
CA VAL A 75 -19.17 5.10 -16.55
C VAL A 75 -18.19 4.69 -15.46
N ASP A 76 -17.11 5.46 -15.32
CA ASP A 76 -16.15 5.30 -14.22
C ASP A 76 -16.76 5.88 -12.93
N SER A 77 -16.64 5.13 -11.84
CA SER A 77 -17.19 5.45 -10.54
C SER A 77 -16.12 5.47 -9.44
N ALA A 78 -14.85 5.70 -9.80
CA ALA A 78 -13.79 5.97 -8.83
C ALA A 78 -14.15 7.19 -7.96
N GLU A 79 -14.17 7.01 -6.64
CA GLU A 79 -14.69 8.01 -5.69
C GLU A 79 -13.58 8.91 -5.14
N ASN A 80 -12.33 8.44 -5.11
CA ASN A 80 -11.21 9.21 -4.56
C ASN A 80 -9.86 8.98 -5.26
N LEU A 81 -8.93 9.91 -5.00
CA LEU A 81 -7.58 9.90 -5.57
C LEU A 81 -6.81 8.62 -5.25
N GLY A 82 -6.98 8.07 -4.04
CA GLY A 82 -6.31 6.86 -3.60
C GLY A 82 -6.75 5.61 -4.35
N GLU A 83 -8.03 5.47 -4.72
CA GLU A 83 -8.51 4.37 -5.57
C GLU A 83 -7.84 4.43 -6.95
N VAL A 84 -7.77 5.61 -7.55
CA VAL A 84 -7.12 5.80 -8.86
C VAL A 84 -5.62 5.47 -8.79
N LEU A 85 -4.94 5.86 -7.70
CA LEU A 85 -3.52 5.55 -7.51
C LEU A 85 -3.23 4.08 -7.19
N ARG A 86 -4.20 3.33 -6.65
CA ARG A 86 -4.14 1.86 -6.56
C ARG A 86 -4.35 1.17 -7.91
N GLY A 87 -4.67 1.94 -8.95
CA GLY A 87 -5.03 1.42 -10.28
C GLY A 87 -6.39 0.74 -10.30
N ASP A 88 -7.28 1.07 -9.34
CA ASP A 88 -8.67 0.61 -9.38
C ASP A 88 -9.40 1.32 -10.53
N ARG A 89 -10.18 0.55 -11.28
CA ARG A 89 -10.99 1.00 -12.43
C ARG A 89 -12.40 0.50 -12.21
N ILE A 90 -13.14 1.22 -11.37
CA ILE A 90 -14.44 0.79 -10.90
C ILE A 90 -15.49 1.29 -11.89
N GLU A 91 -15.96 0.40 -12.74
CA GLU A 91 -16.86 0.72 -13.85
C GLU A 91 -18.24 0.07 -13.60
N ASN A 92 -19.30 0.64 -14.17
CA ASN A 92 -20.63 0.02 -14.14
C ASN A 92 -20.60 -1.35 -14.85
N SER A 93 -21.38 -2.32 -14.36
CA SER A 93 -21.46 -3.65 -14.94
C SER A 93 -22.81 -3.89 -15.65
N PRO A 94 -22.90 -4.86 -16.57
CA PRO A 94 -24.18 -5.25 -17.20
C PRO A 94 -25.03 -6.18 -16.30
N TYR A 95 -24.55 -6.55 -15.12
CA TYR A 95 -25.28 -7.41 -14.17
C TYR A 95 -26.25 -6.57 -13.36
N VAL A 96 -27.52 -6.96 -13.36
CA VAL A 96 -28.60 -6.23 -12.70
C VAL A 96 -29.22 -7.11 -11.64
N PHE A 97 -29.03 -6.75 -10.37
CA PHE A 97 -29.54 -7.51 -9.23
C PHE A 97 -30.71 -6.76 -8.61
N GLU A 98 -31.77 -7.50 -8.27
CA GLU A 98 -32.92 -6.98 -7.53
C GLU A 98 -32.94 -7.55 -6.11
N MET A 99 -32.96 -6.66 -5.11
CA MET A 99 -32.80 -7.07 -3.72
C MET A 99 -33.92 -8.04 -3.26
N ARG A 100 -33.53 -9.18 -2.67
CA ARG A 100 -34.42 -10.26 -2.22
C ARG A 100 -35.29 -10.86 -3.33
N VAL A 101 -34.85 -10.79 -4.59
CA VAL A 101 -35.50 -11.44 -5.73
C VAL A 101 -34.49 -12.39 -6.38
N PRO A 102 -34.62 -13.71 -6.19
CA PRO A 102 -33.73 -14.66 -6.85
C PRO A 102 -33.98 -14.62 -8.36
N GLN A 103 -32.91 -14.56 -9.14
CA GLN A 103 -32.95 -14.51 -10.60
C GLN A 103 -32.16 -15.69 -11.14
N MET A 104 -32.81 -16.56 -11.90
CA MET A 104 -32.18 -17.77 -12.45
C MET A 104 -32.02 -17.64 -13.97
N CYS A 105 -30.93 -18.18 -14.47
CA CYS A 105 -30.39 -18.10 -15.83
C CYS A 105 -30.70 -16.81 -16.59
N GLN A 106 -30.14 -15.70 -16.09
CA GLN A 106 -30.21 -14.43 -16.78
C GLN A 106 -29.12 -14.35 -17.85
N ILE A 107 -29.52 -14.05 -19.08
CA ILE A 107 -28.61 -13.85 -20.21
C ILE A 107 -28.07 -12.42 -20.16
N VAL A 108 -26.75 -12.28 -20.11
CA VAL A 108 -26.08 -10.97 -20.17
C VAL A 108 -25.95 -10.53 -21.63
N CYS A 109 -25.20 -11.31 -22.40
CA CYS A 109 -24.98 -11.08 -23.83
C CYS A 109 -24.38 -12.33 -24.51
N LYS A 110 -24.29 -12.25 -25.84
CA LYS A 110 -23.53 -13.16 -26.68
C LYS A 110 -22.39 -12.39 -27.33
N ILE A 111 -21.19 -12.97 -27.30
CA ILE A 111 -20.04 -12.47 -28.03
C ILE A 111 -19.60 -13.49 -29.08
N SER A 112 -19.04 -13.03 -30.18
CA SER A 112 -18.39 -13.88 -31.18
C SER A 112 -16.89 -13.70 -31.06
N VAL A 113 -16.16 -14.78 -30.74
CA VAL A 113 -14.73 -14.70 -30.45
C VAL A 113 -13.92 -14.74 -31.73
N GLY A 114 -13.27 -13.63 -32.06
CA GLY A 114 -12.27 -13.59 -33.14
C GLY A 114 -10.98 -14.33 -32.79
N GLU A 115 -10.11 -14.57 -33.78
CA GLU A 115 -8.82 -15.25 -33.56
C GLU A 115 -7.92 -14.50 -32.55
N LYS A 116 -7.85 -13.17 -32.66
CA LYS A 116 -7.09 -12.32 -31.74
C LYS A 116 -7.64 -12.37 -30.32
N GLU A 117 -8.95 -12.29 -30.17
CA GLU A 117 -9.65 -12.29 -28.88
C GLU A 117 -9.52 -13.65 -28.19
N GLY A 118 -9.65 -14.75 -28.96
CA GLY A 118 -9.43 -16.10 -28.45
C GLY A 118 -8.01 -16.30 -27.95
N LYS A 119 -7.00 -15.76 -28.65
CA LYS A 119 -5.60 -15.80 -28.19
C LYS A 119 -5.40 -15.00 -26.90
N VAL A 120 -5.98 -13.81 -26.80
CA VAL A 120 -5.93 -12.97 -25.58
C VAL A 120 -6.60 -13.68 -24.40
N LEU A 121 -7.78 -14.28 -24.60
CA LEU A 121 -8.46 -15.05 -23.54
C LEU A 121 -7.61 -16.23 -23.07
N LYS A 122 -7.02 -17.00 -23.99
CA LYS A 122 -6.13 -18.11 -23.64
C LYS A 122 -4.92 -17.65 -22.84
N GLU A 123 -4.25 -16.58 -23.27
CA GLU A 123 -3.13 -15.99 -22.53
C GLU A 123 -3.53 -15.55 -21.12
N LYS A 124 -4.74 -15.01 -20.95
CA LYS A 124 -5.22 -14.53 -19.65
C LYS A 124 -5.66 -15.65 -18.72
N ILE A 125 -6.15 -16.76 -19.27
CA ILE A 125 -6.40 -18.01 -18.53
C ILE A 125 -5.07 -18.64 -18.13
N GLU A 126 -4.07 -18.65 -19.02
CA GLU A 126 -2.71 -19.12 -18.78
C GLU A 126 -2.02 -18.38 -17.62
N ASP A 127 -2.14 -17.05 -17.62
CA ASP A 127 -1.62 -16.16 -16.57
C ASP A 127 -2.49 -16.16 -15.30
N GLU A 128 -3.53 -16.99 -15.19
CA GLU A 128 -4.43 -17.10 -14.03
C GLU A 128 -5.07 -15.77 -13.60
N TYR A 129 -5.49 -14.95 -14.56
CA TYR A 129 -6.20 -13.71 -14.23
C TYR A 129 -7.53 -13.98 -13.52
N ARG A 130 -7.80 -13.14 -12.53
CA ARG A 130 -9.02 -13.09 -11.75
C ARG A 130 -9.79 -11.82 -12.01
N VAL A 131 -11.10 -11.97 -12.12
CA VAL A 131 -12.07 -10.89 -12.25
C VAL A 131 -12.49 -10.44 -10.86
N ASN A 132 -12.30 -9.15 -10.58
CA ASN A 132 -12.77 -8.53 -9.35
C ASN A 132 -14.05 -7.74 -9.62
N MET A 133 -15.08 -7.97 -8.81
CA MET A 133 -16.32 -7.19 -8.80
C MET A 133 -16.61 -6.71 -7.40
N ILE A 134 -17.51 -5.73 -7.28
CA ILE A 134 -17.81 -5.06 -6.03
C ILE A 134 -19.30 -4.79 -5.93
N LEU A 135 -19.87 -5.08 -4.76
CA LEU A 135 -21.26 -4.81 -4.40
C LEU A 135 -21.30 -4.21 -2.99
N ASP A 136 -21.91 -3.03 -2.83
CA ASP A 136 -22.00 -2.31 -1.55
C ASP A 136 -20.64 -2.20 -0.80
N ASN A 137 -19.59 -1.87 -1.55
CA ASN A 137 -18.18 -1.81 -1.13
C ASN A 137 -17.55 -3.14 -0.68
N LEU A 138 -18.26 -4.27 -0.76
CA LEU A 138 -17.71 -5.61 -0.51
C LEU A 138 -17.10 -6.19 -1.79
N PRO A 139 -15.89 -6.78 -1.71
CA PRO A 139 -15.29 -7.47 -2.84
C PRO A 139 -16.00 -8.80 -3.09
N LEU A 140 -16.12 -9.15 -4.36
CA LEU A 140 -16.56 -10.48 -4.77
C LEU A 140 -15.55 -11.55 -4.35
N VAL A 141 -16.04 -12.62 -3.74
CA VAL A 141 -15.20 -13.74 -3.30
C VAL A 141 -15.73 -15.09 -3.76
N VAL A 142 -14.80 -16.02 -3.99
CA VAL A 142 -15.09 -17.43 -4.22
C VAL A 142 -14.90 -18.16 -2.88
N PRO A 143 -15.94 -18.79 -2.32
CA PRO A 143 -15.81 -19.62 -1.13
C PRO A 143 -15.20 -20.97 -1.51
N ILE A 144 -14.05 -21.31 -0.93
CA ILE A 144 -13.36 -22.57 -1.17
C ILE A 144 -13.36 -23.38 0.13
N GLN A 145 -13.87 -24.60 0.05
CA GLN A 145 -13.95 -25.50 1.19
C GLN A 145 -12.57 -26.10 1.50
N ARG A 146 -12.16 -26.08 2.77
CA ARG A 146 -10.95 -26.79 3.20
C ARG A 146 -11.17 -28.29 3.14
N VAL A 147 -10.15 -29.00 2.65
CA VAL A 147 -10.14 -30.47 2.61
C VAL A 147 -10.01 -31.07 4.01
N ASP A 148 -9.32 -30.36 4.91
CA ASP A 148 -8.99 -30.86 6.26
C ASP A 148 -10.07 -30.63 7.32
N GLN A 149 -11.03 -29.72 7.07
CA GLN A 149 -12.09 -29.38 8.01
C GLN A 149 -13.41 -29.17 7.27
N GLU A 150 -14.37 -30.07 7.46
CA GLU A 150 -15.74 -29.90 6.96
C GLU A 150 -16.36 -28.61 7.52
N GLY A 151 -16.86 -27.75 6.63
CA GLY A 151 -17.52 -26.49 6.99
C GLY A 151 -16.60 -25.28 7.12
N ALA A 152 -15.28 -25.43 7.08
CA ALA A 152 -14.35 -24.30 7.07
C ALA A 152 -14.12 -23.82 5.62
N TYR A 153 -14.70 -22.67 5.27
CA TYR A 153 -14.47 -22.02 3.98
C TYR A 153 -13.38 -20.95 4.10
N PHE A 154 -12.47 -20.90 3.12
CA PHE A 154 -11.62 -19.73 2.90
C PHE A 154 -12.15 -18.93 1.71
N TYR A 155 -12.12 -17.61 1.83
CA TYR A 155 -12.64 -16.71 0.80
C TYR A 155 -11.50 -16.19 -0.06
N GLN A 156 -11.56 -16.49 -1.35
CA GLN A 156 -10.58 -16.00 -2.31
C GLN A 156 -11.15 -14.81 -3.10
N HIS A 157 -10.41 -13.71 -3.18
CA HIS A 157 -10.84 -12.53 -3.92
C HIS A 157 -10.86 -12.75 -5.44
N GLY A 158 -11.99 -12.41 -6.04
CA GLY A 158 -12.25 -12.54 -7.47
C GLY A 158 -12.34 -13.99 -7.93
N PHE A 159 -12.94 -14.20 -9.11
CA PHE A 159 -13.01 -15.52 -9.74
C PHE A 159 -12.07 -15.58 -10.94
N HIS A 160 -11.51 -16.75 -11.24
CA HIS A 160 -10.64 -16.92 -12.40
C HIS A 160 -11.41 -16.71 -13.71
N VAL A 161 -10.80 -16.05 -14.71
CA VAL A 161 -11.41 -15.84 -16.05
C VAL A 161 -11.80 -17.18 -16.70
N GLY A 162 -11.02 -18.22 -16.43
CA GLY A 162 -11.27 -19.57 -16.91
C GLY A 162 -10.36 -20.57 -16.20
N ALA A 163 -10.39 -21.81 -16.67
CA ALA A 163 -9.57 -22.89 -16.16
C ALA A 163 -8.91 -23.64 -17.31
N LYS A 164 -7.73 -24.20 -17.04
CA LYS A 164 -7.14 -25.20 -17.92
C LYS A 164 -7.64 -26.58 -17.52
N GLY A 165 -7.89 -27.42 -18.50
CA GLY A 165 -8.25 -28.80 -18.25
C GLY A 165 -7.92 -29.69 -19.42
N GLN A 166 -8.03 -30.99 -19.19
CA GLN A 166 -7.86 -32.02 -20.20
C GLN A 166 -9.15 -32.82 -20.29
N TYR A 167 -9.56 -33.17 -21.51
CA TYR A 167 -10.64 -34.13 -21.69
C TYR A 167 -10.16 -35.53 -21.34
N SER A 168 -11.03 -36.32 -20.71
CA SER A 168 -10.72 -37.72 -20.38
C SER A 168 -10.30 -38.48 -21.63
N GLY A 169 -9.02 -38.89 -21.69
CA GLY A 169 -8.43 -39.64 -22.81
C GLY A 169 -7.64 -38.81 -23.83
N SER A 170 -7.60 -37.48 -23.71
CA SER A 170 -6.70 -36.62 -24.50
C SER A 170 -5.54 -36.11 -23.64
N LYS A 171 -4.35 -36.01 -24.23
CA LYS A 171 -3.18 -35.35 -23.61
C LYS A 171 -3.12 -33.84 -23.88
N ASP A 172 -4.01 -33.34 -24.74
CA ASP A 172 -3.99 -31.93 -25.12
C ASP A 172 -4.64 -31.07 -24.03
N GLU A 173 -3.87 -30.08 -23.54
CA GLU A 173 -4.40 -29.07 -22.63
C GLU A 173 -5.32 -28.11 -23.39
N LYS A 174 -6.54 -27.98 -22.88
CA LYS A 174 -7.58 -27.11 -23.43
C LYS A 174 -7.89 -26.00 -22.43
N TYR A 175 -8.34 -24.87 -22.98
CA TYR A 175 -8.66 -23.66 -22.22
C TYR A 175 -10.17 -23.49 -22.17
N PHE A 176 -10.72 -23.45 -20.97
CA PHE A 176 -12.15 -23.30 -20.71
C PHE A 176 -12.43 -21.94 -20.10
N ILE A 177 -13.45 -21.24 -20.58
CA ILE A 177 -13.86 -19.94 -20.03
C ILE A 177 -14.96 -20.13 -18.99
N HIS A 178 -14.93 -19.34 -17.92
CA HIS A 178 -16.07 -19.23 -17.01
C HIS A 178 -17.06 -18.20 -17.56
N ASN A 179 -18.13 -18.71 -18.17
CA ASN A 179 -19.16 -17.89 -18.81
C ASN A 179 -20.49 -17.88 -18.04
N HIS A 180 -20.69 -18.80 -17.11
CA HIS A 180 -21.84 -18.80 -16.21
C HIS A 180 -21.40 -18.47 -14.78
N LEU A 181 -22.02 -17.47 -14.15
CA LEU A 181 -21.68 -17.03 -12.79
C LEU A 181 -22.88 -17.20 -11.85
N SER A 182 -22.74 -18.03 -10.83
CA SER A 182 -23.77 -18.16 -9.79
C SER A 182 -23.40 -17.30 -8.59
N PHE A 183 -24.10 -16.17 -8.43
CA PHE A 183 -23.90 -15.23 -7.34
C PHE A 183 -24.76 -15.61 -6.13
N THR A 184 -24.19 -15.46 -4.94
CA THR A 184 -24.92 -15.56 -3.67
C THR A 184 -24.68 -14.29 -2.87
N VAL A 185 -25.74 -13.52 -2.67
CA VAL A 185 -25.71 -12.30 -1.85
C VAL A 185 -26.28 -12.62 -0.47
N LYS A 186 -25.43 -12.54 0.56
CA LYS A 186 -25.88 -12.68 1.94
C LYS A 186 -26.30 -11.33 2.50
N TYR A 187 -27.43 -11.29 3.18
CA TYR A 187 -27.95 -10.06 3.77
C TYR A 187 -28.43 -10.29 5.20
N HIS A 188 -28.31 -9.24 6.00
CA HIS A 188 -28.87 -9.17 7.35
C HIS A 188 -30.16 -8.36 7.30
N ARG A 189 -31.26 -8.96 7.77
CA ARG A 189 -32.57 -8.32 7.79
C ARG A 189 -32.83 -7.70 9.15
N ASP A 190 -33.21 -6.42 9.16
CA ASP A 190 -33.72 -5.78 10.37
C ASP A 190 -35.22 -6.08 10.50
N ALA A 191 -35.57 -6.92 11.49
CA ALA A 191 -36.94 -7.33 11.73
C ALA A 191 -37.89 -6.17 12.05
N GLN A 192 -37.39 -5.02 12.53
CA GLN A 192 -38.24 -3.89 12.89
C GLN A 192 -38.60 -2.99 11.70
N ARG A 193 -37.71 -2.88 10.71
CA ARG A 193 -37.85 -1.93 9.59
C ARG A 193 -38.06 -2.61 8.23
N ASP A 194 -37.95 -3.94 8.17
CA ASP A 194 -37.93 -4.76 6.95
C ASP A 194 -36.85 -4.34 5.92
N VAL A 195 -35.87 -3.57 6.35
CA VAL A 195 -34.71 -3.21 5.53
C VAL A 195 -33.66 -4.31 5.60
N SER A 196 -32.92 -4.45 4.52
CA SER A 196 -31.88 -5.47 4.38
C SER A 196 -30.54 -4.81 4.12
N ARG A 197 -29.50 -5.29 4.81
CA ARG A 197 -28.12 -4.82 4.68
C ARG A 197 -27.26 -5.92 4.10
N ILE A 198 -26.46 -5.61 3.10
CA ILE A 198 -25.60 -6.61 2.45
C ILE A 198 -24.39 -6.90 3.35
N VAL A 199 -24.12 -8.18 3.58
CA VAL A 199 -23.05 -8.65 4.47
C VAL A 199 -22.03 -9.56 3.78
N ALA A 200 -22.41 -10.25 2.70
CA ALA A 200 -21.44 -10.98 1.88
C ALA A 200 -21.83 -11.01 0.40
N PHE A 201 -20.82 -11.08 -0.45
CA PHE A 201 -20.93 -11.18 -1.90
C PHE A 201 -20.06 -12.31 -2.44
N GLU A 202 -20.69 -13.45 -2.72
CA GLU A 202 -20.04 -14.69 -3.10
C GLU A 202 -20.36 -15.07 -4.56
N VAL A 203 -19.43 -15.76 -5.23
CA VAL A 203 -19.65 -16.30 -6.58
C VAL A 203 -19.10 -17.71 -6.72
N LYS A 204 -19.80 -18.53 -7.50
CA LYS A 204 -19.31 -19.80 -8.03
C LYS A 204 -19.26 -19.71 -9.55
N PRO A 205 -18.06 -19.74 -10.17
CA PRO A 205 -17.93 -19.69 -11.61
C PRO A 205 -18.08 -21.09 -12.23
N TYR A 206 -18.76 -21.16 -13.38
CA TYR A 206 -18.97 -22.39 -14.14
C TYR A 206 -18.66 -22.16 -15.61
N SER A 207 -18.22 -23.24 -16.28
CA SER A 207 -18.02 -23.27 -17.73
C SER A 207 -19.13 -24.11 -18.36
N VAL A 208 -19.98 -23.48 -19.18
CA VAL A 208 -21.17 -24.11 -19.74
C VAL A 208 -21.27 -23.82 -21.22
N LYS A 209 -21.31 -24.87 -22.04
CA LYS A 209 -21.60 -24.76 -23.47
C LYS A 209 -23.11 -24.63 -23.67
N HIS A 210 -23.60 -23.40 -23.72
CA HIS A 210 -25.04 -23.15 -23.89
C HIS A 210 -25.55 -23.57 -25.26
N GLU A 211 -26.55 -24.43 -25.28
CA GLU A 211 -27.31 -24.82 -26.47
C GLU A 211 -28.62 -24.00 -26.57
N TYR A 212 -28.93 -23.54 -27.78
CA TYR A 212 -30.11 -22.75 -28.09
C TYR A 212 -30.53 -22.95 -29.55
N GLY A 213 -31.82 -22.72 -29.81
CA GLY A 213 -32.37 -22.71 -31.16
C GLY A 213 -32.09 -21.38 -31.86
N GLN A 214 -33.09 -20.51 -31.96
CA GLN A 214 -32.95 -19.19 -32.56
C GLN A 214 -32.53 -18.15 -31.51
N TRP A 215 -31.49 -17.39 -31.80
CA TRP A 215 -31.00 -16.32 -30.93
C TRP A 215 -31.89 -15.07 -31.02
N ASN A 216 -32.50 -14.69 -29.90
CA ASN A 216 -33.32 -13.49 -29.71
C ASN A 216 -32.85 -12.72 -28.46
N ASP A 217 -31.53 -12.46 -28.37
CA ASP A 217 -30.87 -11.76 -27.27
C ASP A 217 -31.32 -12.26 -25.89
N ARG A 218 -31.84 -11.36 -25.04
CA ARG A 218 -32.26 -11.67 -23.67
C ARG A 218 -33.49 -12.58 -23.58
N LYS A 219 -34.24 -12.77 -24.68
CA LYS A 219 -35.44 -13.62 -24.72
C LYS A 219 -35.13 -15.02 -25.26
N THR A 220 -33.87 -15.32 -25.56
CA THR A 220 -33.47 -16.64 -26.06
C THR A 220 -33.71 -17.69 -24.99
N HIS A 221 -34.46 -18.74 -25.33
CA HIS A 221 -34.59 -19.90 -24.45
C HIS A 221 -33.34 -20.79 -24.60
N LEU A 222 -32.57 -20.92 -23.53
CA LEU A 222 -31.43 -21.82 -23.44
C LEU A 222 -31.92 -23.19 -22.95
N THR A 223 -31.47 -24.29 -23.55
CA THR A 223 -31.86 -25.65 -23.09
C THR A 223 -31.03 -26.12 -21.89
N THR A 224 -29.84 -25.54 -21.76
CA THR A 224 -28.85 -25.85 -20.72
C THR A 224 -29.12 -25.16 -19.39
N CYS A 225 -30.01 -24.16 -19.40
CA CYS A 225 -30.42 -23.46 -18.19
C CYS A 225 -31.86 -22.97 -18.40
N ASP A 226 -32.72 -23.23 -17.42
CA ASP A 226 -34.13 -22.84 -17.49
C ASP A 226 -34.44 -21.89 -16.34
N PRO A 227 -34.93 -20.67 -16.61
CA PRO A 227 -35.37 -19.73 -15.58
C PRO A 227 -36.49 -20.29 -14.67
N ASN A 228 -37.30 -21.22 -15.19
CA ASN A 228 -38.47 -21.78 -14.50
C ASN A 228 -38.15 -23.08 -13.76
N ALA A 229 -37.18 -23.85 -14.24
CA ALA A 229 -36.60 -24.92 -13.44
C ALA A 229 -35.83 -24.24 -12.30
N LYS A 230 -36.30 -24.37 -11.06
CA LYS A 230 -35.60 -23.85 -9.86
C LYS A 230 -34.28 -24.58 -9.57
N ARG A 231 -33.51 -24.94 -10.59
CA ARG A 231 -32.25 -25.65 -10.54
C ARG A 231 -31.14 -24.66 -10.89
N ILE A 232 -30.31 -24.37 -9.90
CA ILE A 232 -29.06 -23.62 -10.08
C ILE A 232 -28.10 -24.52 -10.86
N ILE A 233 -27.32 -23.96 -11.78
CA ILE A 233 -26.26 -24.72 -12.45
C ILE A 233 -25.18 -25.03 -11.42
N THR A 234 -25.01 -26.31 -11.08
CA THR A 234 -24.07 -26.75 -10.03
C THR A 234 -22.82 -27.44 -10.57
N SER A 235 -22.77 -27.79 -11.85
CA SER A 235 -21.69 -28.56 -12.48
C SER A 235 -21.34 -28.04 -13.89
N SER A 236 -20.08 -28.23 -14.28
CA SER A 236 -19.55 -27.89 -15.62
C SER A 236 -19.52 -29.14 -16.53
N ASP A 237 -20.63 -29.88 -16.62
CA ASP A 237 -20.66 -31.20 -17.29
C ASP A 237 -20.35 -31.11 -18.80
N SER A 238 -20.57 -29.95 -19.42
CA SER A 238 -20.18 -29.64 -20.80
C SER A 238 -19.45 -28.29 -20.87
N PRO A 239 -18.14 -28.24 -20.57
CA PRO A 239 -17.42 -26.98 -20.49
C PRO A 239 -17.21 -26.37 -21.88
N LEU A 240 -17.15 -25.04 -21.94
CA LEU A 240 -16.99 -24.29 -23.17
C LEU A 240 -15.50 -24.02 -23.44
N GLU A 241 -14.95 -24.70 -24.44
CA GLU A 241 -13.58 -24.46 -24.92
C GLU A 241 -13.49 -23.12 -25.67
N VAL A 242 -12.42 -22.36 -25.39
CA VAL A 242 -12.11 -21.12 -26.10
C VAL A 242 -11.52 -21.46 -27.47
N GLU A 243 -12.30 -21.25 -28.53
CA GLU A 243 -11.88 -21.42 -29.93
C GLU A 243 -12.30 -20.23 -30.79
N ALA A 244 -11.50 -19.94 -31.81
CA ALA A 244 -11.80 -18.88 -32.76
C ALA A 244 -13.05 -19.23 -33.58
N GLY A 245 -13.93 -18.25 -33.78
CA GLY A 245 -15.17 -18.40 -34.54
C GLY A 245 -16.31 -19.06 -33.77
N LYS A 246 -16.12 -19.40 -32.49
CA LYS A 246 -17.20 -19.84 -31.61
C LYS A 246 -17.79 -18.66 -30.83
N ASP A 247 -19.08 -18.77 -30.57
CA ASP A 247 -19.81 -17.80 -29.75
C ASP A 247 -19.74 -18.18 -28.27
N ILE A 248 -19.55 -17.18 -27.42
CA ILE A 248 -19.64 -17.32 -25.96
C ILE A 248 -20.88 -16.59 -25.49
N VAL A 249 -21.78 -17.32 -24.84
CA VAL A 249 -22.97 -16.77 -24.18
C VAL A 249 -22.66 -16.63 -22.70
N PHE A 250 -22.77 -15.41 -22.17
CA PHE A 250 -22.59 -15.16 -20.74
C PHE A 250 -23.94 -15.15 -20.04
N THR A 251 -24.02 -15.91 -18.95
CA THR A 251 -25.23 -16.04 -18.13
C THR A 251 -24.89 -15.93 -16.65
N TYR A 252 -25.90 -15.65 -15.82
CA TYR A 252 -25.72 -15.61 -14.37
C TYR A 252 -26.98 -16.00 -13.62
N ASP A 253 -26.76 -16.48 -12.40
CA ASP A 253 -27.79 -16.73 -11.39
C ASP A 253 -27.54 -15.81 -10.19
N VAL A 254 -28.60 -15.40 -9.50
CA VAL A 254 -28.54 -14.61 -8.27
C VAL A 254 -29.42 -15.28 -7.23
N ASP A 255 -28.79 -15.71 -6.14
CA ASP A 255 -29.46 -16.23 -4.95
C ASP A 255 -29.24 -15.28 -3.77
N PHE A 256 -30.26 -15.17 -2.91
CA PHE A 256 -30.22 -14.30 -1.73
C PHE A 256 -30.40 -15.15 -0.47
N LYS A 257 -29.43 -15.08 0.45
CA LYS A 257 -29.46 -15.82 1.72
C LYS A 257 -29.46 -14.87 2.90
N GLU A 258 -30.41 -15.07 3.81
CA GLU A 258 -30.43 -14.35 5.08
C GLU A 258 -29.30 -14.85 6.00
N SER A 259 -28.66 -13.94 6.72
CA SER A 259 -27.52 -14.23 7.60
C SER A 259 -27.58 -13.43 8.90
N ASP A 260 -27.14 -14.05 9.99
CA ASP A 260 -27.08 -13.45 11.33
C ASP A 260 -25.90 -12.49 11.53
N ILE A 261 -25.00 -12.37 10.54
CA ILE A 261 -23.85 -11.47 10.60
C ILE A 261 -24.34 -10.03 10.63
N LYS A 262 -23.90 -9.26 11.63
CA LYS A 262 -24.23 -7.83 11.71
C LYS A 262 -23.42 -7.05 10.67
N TRP A 263 -23.99 -5.96 10.14
CA TRP A 263 -23.32 -5.12 9.15
C TRP A 263 -21.94 -4.61 9.60
N ALA A 264 -21.77 -4.30 10.90
CA ALA A 264 -20.50 -3.82 11.44
C ALA A 264 -19.37 -4.85 11.37
N SER A 265 -19.68 -6.15 11.49
CA SER A 265 -18.71 -7.25 11.46
C SER A 265 -18.59 -7.91 10.08
N ARG A 266 -19.20 -7.32 9.04
CA ARG A 266 -19.27 -7.94 7.70
C ARG A 266 -17.91 -8.14 7.04
N TRP A 267 -16.91 -7.33 7.43
CA TRP A 267 -15.54 -7.44 6.92
C TRP A 267 -14.73 -8.53 7.62
N ASP A 268 -15.15 -9.01 8.79
CA ASP A 268 -14.39 -10.01 9.56
C ASP A 268 -14.25 -11.32 8.76
N SER A 269 -15.32 -11.73 8.06
CA SER A 269 -15.31 -12.91 7.17
C SER A 269 -14.29 -12.81 6.03
N TYR A 270 -13.97 -11.60 5.58
CA TYR A 270 -13.00 -11.35 4.51
C TYR A 270 -11.57 -11.18 5.01
N LEU A 271 -11.40 -10.81 6.29
CA LEU A 271 -10.11 -10.52 6.91
C LEU A 271 -9.56 -11.68 7.75
N LEU A 272 -10.36 -12.71 8.02
CA LEU A 272 -9.95 -13.89 8.77
C LEU A 272 -8.79 -14.61 8.07
N MET A 273 -7.59 -14.48 8.65
CA MET A 273 -6.45 -15.36 8.37
C MET A 273 -6.59 -16.58 9.27
N THR A 274 -6.79 -17.75 8.67
CA THR A 274 -7.20 -18.97 9.37
C THR A 274 -6.04 -19.94 9.62
N ASP A 275 -4.82 -19.45 9.84
CA ASP A 275 -3.63 -20.28 10.03
C ASP A 275 -2.85 -19.96 11.31
N ASP A 276 -3.54 -20.01 12.45
CA ASP A 276 -2.96 -19.77 13.77
C ASP A 276 -1.82 -20.74 14.11
N GLN A 277 -1.81 -21.95 13.53
CA GLN A 277 -0.79 -22.96 13.80
C GLN A 277 0.56 -22.61 13.18
N ILE A 278 0.59 -22.08 11.95
CA ILE A 278 1.82 -21.59 11.34
C ILE A 278 2.37 -20.40 12.14
N HIS A 279 1.50 -19.53 12.67
CA HIS A 279 1.93 -18.40 13.49
C HIS A 279 2.65 -18.85 14.77
N TRP A 280 2.08 -19.79 15.54
CA TRP A 280 2.73 -20.31 16.75
C TRP A 280 4.05 -21.03 16.46
N PHE A 281 4.10 -21.85 15.40
CA PHE A 281 5.32 -22.52 15.00
C PHE A 281 6.43 -21.52 14.60
N SER A 282 6.06 -20.48 13.83
CA SER A 282 7.01 -19.41 13.47
C SER A 282 7.50 -18.64 14.69
N ILE A 283 6.63 -18.33 15.66
CA ILE A 283 7.01 -17.60 16.89
C ILE A 283 8.02 -18.40 17.70
N VAL A 284 7.77 -19.69 17.93
CA VAL A 284 8.67 -20.57 18.69
C VAL A 284 10.02 -20.71 17.96
N ASN A 285 10.00 -20.93 16.66
CA ASN A 285 11.22 -21.05 15.86
C ASN A 285 12.03 -19.74 15.87
N SER A 286 11.38 -18.58 15.69
CA SER A 286 12.02 -17.28 15.78
C SER A 286 12.61 -17.03 17.17
N LEU A 287 11.91 -17.40 18.24
CA LEU A 287 12.41 -17.26 19.61
C LEU A 287 13.67 -18.11 19.84
N MET A 288 13.67 -19.37 19.38
CA MET A 288 14.81 -20.28 19.54
C MET A 288 16.05 -19.76 18.80
N ILE A 289 15.88 -19.27 17.56
CA ILE A 289 16.96 -18.68 16.77
C ILE A 289 17.51 -17.42 17.46
N VAL A 290 16.64 -16.54 17.97
CA VAL A 290 17.06 -15.33 18.70
C VAL A 290 17.83 -15.67 19.97
N LEU A 291 17.36 -16.63 20.77
CA LEU A 291 18.05 -17.07 21.99
C LEU A 291 19.44 -17.64 21.65
N PHE A 292 19.54 -18.52 20.65
CA PHE A 292 20.81 -19.09 20.22
C PHE A 292 21.80 -18.02 19.73
N LEU A 293 21.35 -17.13 18.84
CA LEU A 293 22.17 -16.04 18.33
C LEU A 293 22.59 -15.08 19.45
N SER A 294 21.69 -14.74 20.36
CA SER A 294 22.02 -13.89 21.51
C SER A 294 23.07 -14.52 22.42
N GLY A 295 23.01 -15.84 22.65
CA GLY A 295 24.01 -16.57 23.43
C GLY A 295 25.38 -16.59 22.75
N MET A 296 25.40 -16.81 21.42
CA MET A 296 26.63 -16.76 20.64
C MET A 296 27.25 -15.34 20.66
N VAL A 297 26.44 -14.30 20.46
CA VAL A 297 26.88 -12.90 20.51
C VAL A 297 27.37 -12.54 21.92
N ALA A 298 26.67 -12.93 22.98
CA ALA A 298 27.09 -12.69 24.36
C ALA A 298 28.45 -13.35 24.66
N MET A 299 28.67 -14.57 24.18
CA MET A 299 29.95 -15.29 24.36
C MET A 299 31.10 -14.61 23.60
N ILE A 300 30.85 -14.15 22.36
CA ILE A 300 31.81 -13.33 21.60
C ILE A 300 32.10 -12.03 22.36
N MET A 301 31.07 -11.32 22.82
CA MET A 301 31.19 -10.05 23.53
C MET A 301 31.96 -10.19 24.85
N LEU A 302 31.65 -11.20 25.66
CA LEU A 302 32.38 -11.55 26.88
C LEU A 302 33.85 -11.83 26.55
N ARG A 303 34.12 -12.63 25.53
CA ARG A 303 35.49 -12.95 25.10
C ARG A 303 36.26 -11.70 24.64
N THR A 304 35.63 -10.82 23.86
CA THR A 304 36.27 -9.56 23.42
C THR A 304 36.47 -8.59 24.57
N LEU A 305 35.49 -8.45 25.45
CA LEU A 305 35.54 -7.54 26.60
C LEU A 305 36.62 -7.98 27.60
N TYR A 306 36.72 -9.27 27.92
CA TYR A 306 37.82 -9.79 28.75
C TYR A 306 39.19 -9.52 28.14
N ARG A 307 39.32 -9.72 26.82
CA ARG A 307 40.57 -9.44 26.09
C ARG A 307 40.91 -7.96 26.12
N ASP A 308 39.95 -7.08 25.91
CA ASP A 308 40.18 -5.64 25.89
C ASP A 308 40.49 -5.10 27.29
N ILE A 309 39.76 -5.52 28.34
CA ILE A 309 40.10 -5.19 29.74
C ILE A 309 41.53 -5.63 30.08
N SER A 310 41.93 -6.84 29.68
CA SER A 310 43.29 -7.32 29.93
C SER A 310 44.36 -6.47 29.24
N LYS A 311 44.03 -5.87 28.09
CA LYS A 311 44.91 -4.99 27.32
C LYS A 311 44.96 -3.57 27.91
N TYR A 312 43.85 -3.04 28.39
CA TYR A 312 43.81 -1.74 29.08
C TYR A 312 44.56 -1.77 30.41
N ASN A 313 44.42 -2.84 31.20
CA ASN A 313 45.20 -3.01 32.43
C ASN A 313 46.72 -3.10 32.17
N GLN A 314 47.15 -3.41 30.95
CA GLN A 314 48.56 -3.39 30.53
C GLN A 314 49.02 -2.01 30.03
N LEU A 315 48.09 -1.09 29.74
CA LEU A 315 48.36 0.26 29.25
C LEU A 315 48.29 1.32 30.37
N GLU A 316 47.64 1.03 31.51
CA GLU A 316 47.69 1.86 32.74
C GLU A 316 49.12 2.04 33.28
N THR A 317 50.10 1.22 32.85
CA THR A 317 51.53 1.42 33.17
C THR A 317 52.22 2.47 32.28
N GLN A 318 51.52 3.13 31.35
CA GLN A 318 52.01 4.23 30.51
C GLN A 318 51.16 5.51 30.73
N GLU A 319 51.25 6.11 31.92
CA GLU A 319 50.55 7.35 32.31
C GLU A 319 50.85 8.59 31.44
N GLU A 320 51.78 8.54 30.48
CA GLU A 320 52.18 9.71 29.68
C GLU A 320 51.23 10.04 28.50
N ALA A 321 50.22 9.22 28.19
CA ALA A 321 49.30 9.46 27.04
C ALA A 321 47.98 10.19 27.40
N GLN A 322 47.71 10.42 28.69
CA GLN A 322 46.40 10.86 29.17
C GLN A 322 46.18 12.38 29.08
N GLU A 323 47.25 13.18 28.94
CA GLU A 323 47.14 14.64 28.86
C GLU A 323 46.80 15.17 27.45
N GLU A 324 46.99 14.38 26.38
CA GLU A 324 46.68 14.79 24.99
C GLU A 324 45.33 14.28 24.46
N THR A 325 44.58 13.49 25.24
CA THR A 325 43.40 12.72 24.78
C THR A 325 42.08 13.13 25.46
N GLY A 326 41.97 14.36 25.96
CA GLY A 326 40.76 14.85 26.62
C GLY A 326 39.67 15.34 25.65
N TRP A 327 38.38 15.05 25.96
CA TRP A 327 37.21 15.65 25.30
C TRP A 327 37.24 17.19 25.28
N LYS A 328 37.95 17.79 26.26
CA LYS A 328 38.25 19.22 26.34
C LYS A 328 39.02 19.74 25.12
N LEU A 329 39.70 18.91 24.34
CA LEU A 329 40.42 19.33 23.12
C LEU A 329 39.51 19.37 21.89
N VAL A 330 38.34 18.70 21.94
CA VAL A 330 37.39 18.56 20.82
C VAL A 330 36.19 19.49 20.97
N HIS A 331 36.00 20.14 22.13
CA HIS A 331 34.84 20.99 22.41
C HIS A 331 34.62 22.12 21.38
N GLY A 332 35.70 22.64 20.78
CA GLY A 332 35.65 23.65 19.71
C GLY A 332 35.39 23.09 18.30
N ASP A 333 35.43 21.77 18.13
CA ASP A 333 35.21 21.10 16.83
C ASP A 333 33.83 20.44 16.71
N VAL A 334 33.17 20.08 17.83
CA VAL A 334 31.87 19.38 17.84
C VAL A 334 30.74 20.19 17.20
N PHE A 335 30.69 21.51 17.43
CA PHE A 335 29.60 22.38 16.96
C PHE A 335 29.86 22.99 15.58
N ARG A 336 30.90 22.53 14.87
CA ARG A 336 31.20 23.03 13.53
C ARG A 336 30.07 22.66 12.56
N PRO A 337 29.67 23.58 11.66
CA PRO A 337 28.74 23.22 10.60
C PRO A 337 29.33 22.08 9.75
N PRO A 338 28.53 21.05 9.43
CA PRO A 338 28.99 19.95 8.60
C PRO A 338 29.27 20.42 7.18
N ALA A 339 30.19 19.74 6.48
CA ALA A 339 30.60 20.09 5.11
C ALA A 339 29.42 20.20 4.13
N ASN A 340 28.40 19.35 4.30
CA ASN A 340 27.18 19.31 3.49
C ASN A 340 25.94 19.69 4.33
N SER A 341 26.00 20.82 5.03
CA SER A 341 24.92 21.31 5.90
C SER A 341 23.58 21.49 5.18
N ASP A 342 23.60 21.97 3.94
CA ASP A 342 22.40 22.14 3.12
C ASP A 342 21.60 20.84 2.96
N TRP A 343 22.28 19.77 2.55
CA TRP A 343 21.66 18.46 2.32
C TRP A 343 21.14 17.85 3.61
N LEU A 344 21.90 17.98 4.70
CA LEU A 344 21.45 17.53 6.01
C LEU A 344 20.15 18.24 6.44
N CYS A 345 20.05 19.55 6.22
CA CYS A 345 18.84 20.32 6.55
C CYS A 345 17.63 19.85 5.74
N VAL A 346 17.82 19.56 4.45
CA VAL A 346 16.77 19.02 3.57
C VAL A 346 16.33 17.63 4.06
N TYR A 347 17.28 16.75 4.40
CA TYR A 347 16.97 15.41 4.94
C TYR A 347 16.21 15.48 6.26
N VAL A 348 16.62 16.34 7.19
CA VAL A 348 15.93 16.51 8.47
C VAL A 348 14.52 17.08 8.28
N GLY A 349 14.36 18.11 7.45
CA GLY A 349 13.04 18.68 7.15
C GLY A 349 12.08 17.63 6.56
N THR A 350 12.55 16.90 5.55
CA THR A 350 11.77 15.82 4.91
C THR A 350 11.49 14.67 5.90
N GLY A 351 12.44 14.34 6.77
CA GLY A 351 12.27 13.34 7.82
C GLY A 351 11.18 13.73 8.83
N VAL A 352 11.13 14.99 9.26
CA VAL A 352 10.05 15.52 10.11
C VAL A 352 8.70 15.45 9.39
N GLN A 353 8.67 15.73 8.09
CA GLN A 353 7.46 15.62 7.26
C GLN A 353 6.92 14.18 7.22
N PHE A 354 7.78 13.20 6.93
CA PHE A 354 7.43 11.79 6.94
C PHE A 354 6.99 11.30 8.31
N PHE A 355 7.72 11.69 9.36
CA PHE A 355 7.39 11.31 10.73
C PHE A 355 6.01 11.87 11.14
N GLY A 356 5.76 13.14 10.87
CA GLY A 356 4.46 13.78 11.14
C GLY A 356 3.32 13.10 10.38
N MET A 357 3.52 12.82 9.08
CA MET A 357 2.54 12.10 8.26
C MET A 357 2.25 10.71 8.84
N MET A 358 3.27 9.92 9.17
CA MET A 358 3.10 8.57 9.72
C MET A 358 2.40 8.60 11.08
N LEU A 359 2.82 9.48 11.98
CA LEU A 359 2.25 9.61 13.32
C LEU A 359 0.77 9.98 13.25
N VAL A 360 0.41 11.00 12.47
CA VAL A 360 -0.98 11.46 12.35
C VAL A 360 -1.84 10.41 11.65
N THR A 361 -1.33 9.77 10.60
CA THR A 361 -2.04 8.66 9.93
C THR A 361 -2.29 7.50 10.89
N MET A 362 -1.30 7.14 11.71
CA MET A 362 -1.42 6.08 12.71
C MET A 362 -2.48 6.42 13.77
N VAL A 363 -2.54 7.67 14.24
CA VAL A 363 -3.58 8.12 15.18
C VAL A 363 -4.97 7.99 14.55
N PHE A 364 -5.16 8.44 13.30
CA PHE A 364 -6.45 8.28 12.61
C PHE A 364 -6.82 6.81 12.34
N ALA A 365 -5.82 5.95 12.11
CA ALA A 365 -6.04 4.51 11.95
C ALA A 365 -6.46 3.85 13.27
N VAL A 366 -5.80 4.17 14.39
CA VAL A 366 -6.15 3.64 15.73
C VAL A 366 -7.53 4.11 16.18
N LEU A 367 -7.92 5.35 15.85
CA LEU A 367 -9.27 5.86 16.12
C LEU A 367 -10.35 5.25 15.22
N GLY A 368 -9.99 4.43 14.23
CA GLY A 368 -10.93 3.74 13.34
C GLY A 368 -11.44 4.58 12.16
N PHE A 369 -10.96 5.81 11.97
CA PHE A 369 -11.36 6.67 10.84
C PHE A 369 -10.84 6.15 9.49
N LEU A 370 -9.74 5.40 9.49
CA LEU A 370 -9.13 4.79 8.30
C LEU A 370 -9.39 3.28 8.29
N SER A 371 -10.67 2.90 8.23
CA SER A 371 -11.08 1.49 8.08
C SER A 371 -10.82 0.97 6.65
N PRO A 372 -10.46 -0.32 6.47
CA PRO A 372 -10.38 -0.96 5.15
C PRO A 372 -11.66 -0.83 4.31
N SER A 373 -12.80 -0.58 4.96
CA SER A 373 -14.10 -0.31 4.33
C SER A 373 -14.10 0.95 3.43
N ASN A 374 -13.28 1.95 3.74
CA ASN A 374 -13.09 3.13 2.91
C ASN A 374 -11.92 2.91 1.94
N ARG A 375 -12.23 2.33 0.78
CA ARG A 375 -11.27 2.02 -0.27
C ARG A 375 -10.52 3.27 -0.73
N GLY A 376 -9.20 3.18 -0.87
CA GLY A 376 -8.37 4.33 -1.26
C GLY A 376 -8.26 5.45 -0.20
N GLY A 377 -9.06 5.42 0.87
CA GLY A 377 -9.07 6.44 1.93
C GLY A 377 -7.72 6.58 2.63
N LEU A 378 -7.06 5.46 2.98
CA LEU A 378 -5.73 5.47 3.57
C LEU A 378 -4.69 6.18 2.69
N MET A 379 -4.65 5.87 1.39
CA MET A 379 -3.70 6.50 0.45
C MET A 379 -3.99 8.00 0.27
N THR A 380 -5.26 8.36 0.14
CA THR A 380 -5.69 9.76 0.02
C THR A 380 -5.32 10.55 1.27
N ALA A 381 -5.58 9.99 2.47
CA ALA A 381 -5.23 10.61 3.73
C ALA A 381 -3.71 10.80 3.88
N MET A 382 -2.91 9.78 3.55
CA MET A 382 -1.44 9.89 3.57
C MET A 382 -0.93 10.99 2.63
N LEU A 383 -1.47 11.11 1.41
CA LEU A 383 -1.08 12.16 0.47
C LEU A 383 -1.45 13.56 0.95
N LEU A 384 -2.65 13.75 1.49
CA LEU A 384 -3.08 15.05 2.02
C LEU A 384 -2.25 15.43 3.25
N LEU A 385 -2.05 14.50 4.18
CA LEU A 385 -1.22 14.71 5.36
C LEU A 385 0.23 15.02 4.98
N TRP A 386 0.80 14.32 4.00
CA TRP A 386 2.12 14.63 3.45
C TRP A 386 2.23 16.09 3.01
N VAL A 387 1.24 16.58 2.25
CA VAL A 387 1.20 17.96 1.75
C VAL A 387 1.12 18.98 2.88
N PHE A 388 0.25 18.76 3.87
CA PHE A 388 0.10 19.67 5.02
C PHE A 388 1.34 19.69 5.92
N MET A 389 2.01 18.54 6.09
CA MET A 389 3.25 18.45 6.87
C MET A 389 4.43 19.18 6.21
N GLY A 390 4.29 19.66 4.96
CA GLY A 390 5.27 20.51 4.29
C GLY A 390 5.62 21.77 5.08
N LEU A 391 4.67 22.33 5.85
CA LEU A 391 4.94 23.45 6.77
C LEU A 391 6.00 23.10 7.82
N LEU A 392 5.86 21.93 8.47
CA LEU A 392 6.82 21.47 9.49
C LEU A 392 8.17 21.12 8.88
N ALA A 393 8.15 20.61 7.64
CA ALA A 393 9.35 20.32 6.86
C ALA A 393 10.18 21.57 6.64
N GLY A 394 9.55 22.62 6.09
CA GLY A 394 10.20 23.91 5.84
C GLY A 394 10.67 24.61 7.11
N TYR A 395 9.88 24.53 8.18
CA TYR A 395 10.25 25.08 9.50
C TYR A 395 11.50 24.41 10.07
N SER A 396 11.54 23.07 10.06
CA SER A 396 12.65 22.32 10.64
C SER A 396 13.93 22.46 9.80
N SER A 397 13.83 22.42 8.46
CA SER A 397 14.99 22.58 7.58
C SER A 397 15.61 23.97 7.68
N SER A 398 14.80 25.04 7.64
CA SER A 398 15.28 26.42 7.75
C SER A 398 15.87 26.75 9.12
N ARG A 399 15.30 26.20 10.20
CA ARG A 399 15.81 26.41 11.56
C ARG A 399 17.16 25.74 11.77
N LEU A 400 17.32 24.52 11.27
CA LEU A 400 18.60 23.81 11.29
C LEU A 400 19.64 24.50 10.38
N TYR A 401 19.20 25.02 9.23
CA TYR A 401 20.08 25.76 8.34
C TYR A 401 20.62 27.05 8.97
N LYS A 402 19.74 27.76 9.70
CA LYS A 402 20.12 28.95 10.45
C LYS A 402 21.08 28.63 11.60
N LEU A 403 20.94 27.47 12.27
CA LEU A 403 21.90 26.97 13.25
C LEU A 403 23.30 26.81 12.63
N PHE A 404 23.39 26.28 11.41
CA PHE A 404 24.65 26.15 10.69
C PHE A 404 25.14 27.45 10.02
N LYS A 405 24.64 28.61 10.46
CA LYS A 405 25.04 29.96 10.00
C LYS A 405 24.71 30.22 8.52
N GLY A 406 23.76 29.48 7.95
CA GLY A 406 23.24 29.70 6.60
C GLY A 406 22.32 30.92 6.52
N SER A 407 22.47 31.73 5.45
CA SER A 407 21.69 32.95 5.22
C SER A 407 20.61 32.81 4.14
N GLU A 408 20.82 31.93 3.16
CA GLU A 408 19.98 31.76 1.97
C GLU A 408 18.77 30.84 2.19
N TRP A 409 17.86 31.22 3.08
CA TRP A 409 16.71 30.39 3.45
C TRP A 409 15.79 30.02 2.27
N LYS A 410 15.71 30.86 1.23
CA LYS A 410 14.90 30.59 0.02
C LYS A 410 15.46 29.40 -0.77
N ASN A 411 16.78 29.26 -0.84
CA ASN A 411 17.44 28.15 -1.55
C ASN A 411 17.19 26.83 -0.82
N ILE A 412 17.22 26.83 0.51
CA ILE A 412 16.88 25.64 1.32
C ILE A 412 15.40 25.29 1.24
N ALA A 413 14.51 26.28 1.25
CA ALA A 413 13.08 26.06 1.05
C ALA A 413 12.81 25.38 -0.30
N LEU A 414 13.43 25.87 -1.38
CA LEU A 414 13.34 25.29 -2.71
C LEU A 414 13.89 23.86 -2.73
N ARG A 415 15.09 23.61 -2.22
CA ARG A 415 15.66 22.25 -2.17
C ARG A 415 14.78 21.28 -1.35
N THR A 416 14.23 21.73 -0.21
CA THR A 416 13.32 20.92 0.61
C THR A 416 12.05 20.55 -0.16
N ALA A 417 11.47 21.50 -0.90
CA ALA A 417 10.22 21.27 -1.63
C ALA A 417 10.38 20.41 -2.90
N PHE A 418 11.57 20.39 -3.51
CA PHE A 418 11.79 19.77 -4.82
C PHE A 418 12.60 18.47 -4.80
N THR A 419 13.59 18.31 -3.93
CA THR A 419 14.52 17.17 -4.01
C THR A 419 13.82 15.82 -3.90
N PHE A 420 13.02 15.63 -2.84
CA PHE A 420 12.35 14.36 -2.59
C PHE A 420 11.06 14.17 -3.39
N PRO A 421 10.10 15.11 -3.38
CA PRO A 421 8.91 14.99 -4.22
C PRO A 421 9.26 14.87 -5.71
N GLY A 422 10.27 15.61 -6.18
CA GLY A 422 10.71 15.57 -7.57
C GLY A 422 11.38 14.26 -7.95
N SER A 423 12.22 13.67 -7.09
CA SER A 423 12.83 12.37 -7.38
C SER A 423 11.78 11.26 -7.42
N VAL A 424 10.86 11.23 -6.45
CA VAL A 424 9.75 10.26 -6.42
C VAL A 424 8.83 10.43 -7.63
N PHE A 425 8.46 11.68 -7.98
CA PHE A 425 7.63 11.96 -9.14
C PHE A 425 8.30 11.53 -10.44
N THR A 426 9.61 11.73 -10.57
CA THR A 426 10.38 11.31 -11.75
C THR A 426 10.37 9.79 -11.90
N VAL A 427 10.69 9.04 -10.84
CA VAL A 427 10.62 7.58 -10.85
C VAL A 427 9.22 7.09 -11.17
N PHE A 428 8.21 7.67 -10.51
CA PHE A 428 6.80 7.36 -10.75
C PHE A 428 6.39 7.64 -12.21
N PHE A 429 6.81 8.75 -12.80
CA PHE A 429 6.52 9.12 -14.18
C PHE A 429 7.07 8.10 -15.17
N PHE A 430 8.33 7.69 -15.03
CA PHE A 430 8.93 6.67 -15.90
C PHE A 430 8.29 5.30 -15.73
N LEU A 431 8.01 4.87 -14.49
CA LEU A 431 7.28 3.64 -14.23
C LEU A 431 5.88 3.68 -14.86
N ASN A 432 5.19 4.83 -14.76
CA ASN A 432 3.87 5.00 -15.35
C ASN A 432 3.90 4.90 -16.89
N ILE A 433 4.95 5.40 -17.55
CA ILE A 433 5.15 5.24 -19.01
C ILE A 433 5.29 3.76 -19.38
N LEU A 434 6.07 2.98 -18.61
CA LEU A 434 6.25 1.55 -18.86
C LEU A 434 4.93 0.77 -18.71
N ILE A 435 4.17 1.07 -17.66
CA ILE A 435 2.87 0.44 -17.38
C ILE A 435 1.84 0.84 -18.45
N TRP A 436 1.85 2.10 -18.88
CA TRP A 436 0.99 2.61 -19.95
C TRP A 436 1.28 1.94 -21.29
N GLY A 437 2.56 1.72 -21.64
CA GLY A 437 2.96 0.98 -22.84
C GLY A 437 2.42 -0.46 -22.89
N GLN A 438 2.16 -1.07 -21.73
CA GLN A 438 1.55 -2.41 -21.61
C GLN A 438 0.01 -2.39 -21.59
N LYS A 439 -0.62 -1.22 -21.78
CA LYS A 439 -2.09 -1.03 -21.70
C LYS A 439 -2.70 -1.55 -20.38
N SER A 440 -1.93 -1.48 -19.30
CA SER A 440 -2.36 -1.91 -17.98
C SER A 440 -3.26 -0.87 -17.32
N SER A 441 -4.28 -1.32 -16.58
CA SER A 441 -5.16 -0.42 -15.80
C SER A 441 -4.47 0.25 -14.62
N GLY A 442 -3.30 -0.29 -14.23
CA GLY A 442 -2.44 0.28 -13.20
C GLY A 442 -1.77 1.58 -13.63
N ALA A 443 -1.82 1.93 -14.92
CA ALA A 443 -1.36 3.23 -15.39
C ALA A 443 -2.27 4.33 -14.84
N VAL A 444 -1.67 5.29 -14.15
CA VAL A 444 -2.34 6.46 -13.62
C VAL A 444 -2.66 7.41 -14.79
N PRO A 445 -3.93 7.86 -14.93
CA PRO A 445 -4.36 8.67 -16.06
C PRO A 445 -3.77 10.09 -15.98
N PHE A 446 -3.64 10.75 -17.14
CA PHE A 446 -3.04 12.08 -17.24
C PHE A 446 -3.72 13.12 -16.33
N THR A 447 -5.05 13.06 -16.19
CA THR A 447 -5.82 13.94 -15.29
C THR A 447 -5.35 13.83 -13.84
N THR A 448 -5.13 12.62 -13.35
CA THR A 448 -4.65 12.39 -11.98
C THR A 448 -3.20 12.85 -11.82
N MET A 449 -2.35 12.63 -12.82
CA MET A 449 -0.98 13.14 -12.81
C MET A 449 -0.96 14.67 -12.72
N PHE A 450 -1.82 15.34 -13.49
CA PHE A 450 -1.97 16.79 -13.45
C PHE A 450 -2.48 17.26 -12.07
N ALA A 451 -3.45 16.56 -11.47
CA ALA A 451 -3.93 16.85 -10.13
C ALA A 451 -2.83 16.73 -9.05
N LEU A 452 -1.95 15.71 -9.14
CA LEU A 452 -0.80 15.58 -8.23
C LEU A 452 0.19 16.73 -8.38
N VAL A 453 0.46 17.19 -9.61
CA VAL A 453 1.31 18.34 -9.88
C VAL A 453 0.69 19.61 -9.29
N LEU A 454 -0.62 19.82 -9.47
CA LEU A 454 -1.32 20.95 -8.85
C LEU A 454 -1.28 20.88 -7.32
N LEU A 455 -1.44 19.71 -6.72
CA LEU A 455 -1.33 19.53 -5.27
C LEU A 455 0.10 19.82 -4.77
N TRP A 456 1.12 19.41 -5.53
CA TRP A 456 2.53 19.66 -5.22
C TRP A 456 2.90 21.14 -5.34
N PHE A 457 2.70 21.76 -6.50
CA PHE A 457 3.08 23.15 -6.75
C PHE A 457 2.11 24.17 -6.16
N GLY A 458 0.82 23.86 -6.12
CA GLY A 458 -0.23 24.78 -5.66
C GLY A 458 -0.37 24.84 -4.14
N ILE A 459 -0.07 23.75 -3.44
CA ILE A 459 -0.24 23.68 -1.97
C ILE A 459 1.08 23.36 -1.27
N SER A 460 1.72 22.22 -1.60
CA SER A 460 2.89 21.75 -0.86
C SER A 460 4.07 22.73 -0.91
N VAL A 461 4.45 23.23 -2.10
CA VAL A 461 5.55 24.17 -2.27
C VAL A 461 5.31 25.47 -1.47
N PRO A 462 4.17 26.20 -1.61
CA PRO A 462 3.88 27.35 -0.77
C PRO A 462 3.93 27.08 0.73
N LEU A 463 3.39 25.93 1.19
CA LEU A 463 3.42 25.57 2.61
C LEU A 463 4.85 25.39 3.13
N VAL A 464 5.73 24.75 2.36
CA VAL A 464 7.16 24.64 2.70
C VAL A 464 7.80 26.03 2.82
N PHE A 465 7.52 26.95 1.88
CA PHE A 465 8.04 28.32 1.94
C PHE A 465 7.55 29.08 3.17
N VAL A 466 6.26 28.97 3.52
CA VAL A 466 5.70 29.58 4.74
C VAL A 466 6.39 29.00 5.97
N GLY A 467 6.56 27.68 6.02
CA GLY A 467 7.26 26.99 7.10
C GLY A 467 8.70 27.49 7.25
N SER A 468 9.42 27.58 6.13
CA SER A 468 10.80 28.06 6.11
C SER A 468 10.93 29.52 6.52
N TYR A 469 9.99 30.37 6.12
CA TYR A 469 9.94 31.76 6.56
C TYR A 469 9.74 31.86 8.08
N LEU A 470 8.81 31.09 8.65
CA LEU A 470 8.56 31.04 10.10
C LEU A 470 9.75 30.50 10.88
N GLY A 471 10.42 29.46 10.36
CA GLY A 471 11.61 28.88 10.98
C GLY A 471 12.78 29.85 10.98
N PHE A 472 13.01 30.55 9.86
CA PHE A 472 14.11 31.49 9.74
C PHE A 472 13.90 32.80 10.54
N LYS A 473 12.65 33.20 10.80
CA LYS A 473 12.34 34.37 11.64
C LYS A 473 12.71 34.16 13.11
N LYS A 474 12.74 32.92 13.61
CA LYS A 474 13.15 32.62 14.99
C LYS A 474 14.65 32.88 15.19
N PRO A 475 15.09 33.24 16.41
CA PRO A 475 16.52 33.39 16.71
C PRO A 475 17.27 32.09 16.42
N ALA A 476 18.52 32.22 15.97
CA ALA A 476 19.40 31.07 15.79
C ALA A 476 19.61 30.39 17.14
N ILE A 477 19.71 29.06 17.14
CA ILE A 477 20.15 28.35 18.34
C ILE A 477 21.64 28.65 18.48
N GLU A 478 22.07 29.15 19.64
CA GLU A 478 23.48 29.49 19.88
C GLU A 478 24.25 28.25 20.31
N ASP A 479 25.46 28.09 19.76
CA ASP A 479 26.37 27.03 20.18
C ASP A 479 26.87 27.31 21.60
N PRO A 480 26.96 26.30 22.48
CA PRO A 480 27.40 26.50 23.86
C PRO A 480 28.87 26.94 23.96
N VAL A 481 29.68 26.71 22.90
CA VAL A 481 31.07 27.17 22.84
C VAL A 481 31.43 27.68 21.44
N LYS A 482 32.40 28.59 21.36
CA LYS A 482 32.93 29.09 20.08
C LYS A 482 33.65 27.97 19.33
N THR A 483 33.33 27.83 18.04
CA THR A 483 33.91 26.82 17.16
C THR A 483 35.28 27.24 16.59
N ASN A 484 36.21 26.30 16.49
CA ASN A 484 37.49 26.47 15.79
C ASN A 484 37.29 26.52 14.28
N LYS A 485 38.22 27.19 13.56
CA LYS A 485 38.18 27.31 12.09
C LYS A 485 38.81 26.11 11.37
N ILE A 486 39.89 25.55 11.92
CA ILE A 486 40.64 24.43 11.32
C ILE A 486 40.35 23.17 12.14
N PRO A 487 39.96 22.04 11.53
CA PRO A 487 39.62 20.84 12.29
C PRO A 487 40.91 20.23 12.84
N ARG A 488 40.91 19.83 14.11
CA ARG A 488 42.05 19.12 14.67
C ARG A 488 42.12 17.72 14.07
N GLN A 489 43.34 17.25 13.77
CA GLN A 489 43.56 15.87 13.40
C GLN A 489 43.42 15.00 14.67
N LEU A 490 42.48 14.06 14.66
CA LEU A 490 42.34 13.07 15.72
C LEU A 490 43.51 12.09 15.60
N CYS A 491 44.32 11.95 16.65
CA CYS A 491 45.41 10.98 16.67
C CYS A 491 44.89 9.56 16.99
N SER A 492 45.46 8.59 16.27
CA SER A 492 45.60 7.15 16.55
C SER A 492 44.42 6.15 16.56
N GLU A 493 43.14 6.52 16.37
CA GLU A 493 42.06 5.49 16.23
C GLU A 493 41.09 5.69 15.04
N ASP A 494 40.46 4.58 14.65
CA ASP A 494 39.49 4.48 13.55
C ASP A 494 38.16 5.18 13.93
N TYR A 495 38.12 6.49 13.78
CA TYR A 495 36.98 7.34 14.12
C TYR A 495 35.71 7.01 13.31
N LEU A 496 35.83 6.21 12.24
CA LEU A 496 34.74 5.85 11.32
C LEU A 496 33.88 4.67 11.82
N TRP A 497 33.89 4.38 13.12
CA TRP A 497 33.11 3.31 13.74
C TRP A 497 31.62 3.36 13.35
N TRP A 498 31.06 4.56 13.19
CA TRP A 498 29.65 4.76 12.82
C TRP A 498 29.31 4.13 11.46
N TRP A 499 30.22 4.20 10.47
CA TRP A 499 30.00 3.60 9.16
C TRP A 499 30.08 2.09 9.24
N ARG A 500 31.03 1.55 10.02
CA ARG A 500 31.13 0.10 10.23
C ARG A 500 29.87 -0.44 10.93
N SER A 501 29.37 0.24 11.97
CA SER A 501 28.14 -0.14 12.66
C SER A 501 26.93 -0.13 11.72
N TYR A 502 26.81 0.91 10.88
CA TYR A 502 25.71 1.03 9.92
C TYR A 502 25.78 -0.02 8.81
N LEU A 503 26.95 -0.21 8.18
CA LEU A 503 27.13 -1.16 7.07
C LEU A 503 27.00 -2.63 7.52
N THR A 504 27.52 -2.97 8.71
CA THR A 504 27.52 -4.36 9.19
C THR A 504 26.10 -4.84 9.48
N SER A 505 25.30 -4.03 10.16
CA SER A 505 23.88 -4.34 10.42
C SER A 505 23.03 -4.27 9.15
N GLY A 506 23.28 -3.27 8.30
CA GLY A 506 22.66 -3.10 6.98
C GLY A 506 22.86 -4.30 6.05
N SER A 507 24.02 -4.96 6.11
CA SER A 507 24.39 -6.07 5.20
C SER A 507 23.38 -7.22 5.13
N SER A 508 22.56 -7.40 6.16
CA SER A 508 21.41 -8.32 6.19
C SER A 508 20.43 -8.13 5.02
N ALA A 509 20.33 -6.93 4.45
CA ALA A 509 19.51 -6.65 3.28
C ALA A 509 19.98 -7.35 2.00
N LEU A 510 21.28 -7.66 1.89
CA LEU A 510 21.82 -8.42 0.77
C LEU A 510 21.24 -9.84 0.77
N TYR A 511 21.12 -10.46 1.94
CA TYR A 511 20.47 -11.76 2.07
C TYR A 511 19.01 -11.69 1.62
N LEU A 512 18.27 -10.64 2.00
CA LEU A 512 16.88 -10.45 1.55
C LEU A 512 16.79 -10.36 0.01
N PHE A 513 17.69 -9.63 -0.64
CA PHE A 513 17.71 -9.49 -2.10
C PHE A 513 18.09 -10.80 -2.82
N LEU A 514 19.08 -11.52 -2.29
CA LEU A 514 19.49 -12.83 -2.82
C LEU A 514 18.38 -13.87 -2.64
N TYR A 515 17.72 -13.86 -1.48
CA TYR A 515 16.57 -14.74 -1.23
C TYR A 515 15.40 -14.40 -2.18
N ALA A 516 15.11 -13.12 -2.41
CA ALA A 516 14.10 -12.70 -3.37
C ALA A 516 14.41 -13.18 -4.80
N THR A 517 15.70 -13.17 -5.17
CA THR A 517 16.17 -13.70 -6.46
C THR A 517 16.03 -15.22 -6.52
N PHE A 518 16.42 -15.94 -5.46
CA PHE A 518 16.22 -17.39 -5.37
C PHE A 518 14.73 -17.76 -5.45
N TYR A 519 13.87 -17.02 -4.75
CA TYR A 519 12.43 -17.21 -4.75
C TYR A 519 11.83 -16.98 -6.15
N PHE A 520 12.35 -15.99 -6.89
CA PHE A 520 11.98 -15.73 -8.27
C PHE A 520 12.20 -16.95 -9.18
N TYR A 521 13.34 -17.62 -9.07
CA TYR A 521 13.65 -18.78 -9.92
C TYR A 521 13.02 -20.10 -9.45
N THR A 522 12.65 -20.23 -8.17
CA THR A 522 12.21 -21.51 -7.60
C THR A 522 10.71 -21.61 -7.35
N LYS A 523 10.02 -20.50 -7.08
CA LYS A 523 8.62 -20.48 -6.66
C LYS A 523 7.72 -19.58 -7.49
N LEU A 524 8.26 -18.53 -8.09
CA LEU A 524 7.47 -17.60 -8.89
C LEU A 524 7.44 -18.02 -10.36
N GLU A 525 6.23 -18.20 -10.90
CA GLU A 525 5.99 -18.46 -12.32
C GLU A 525 5.77 -17.14 -13.10
N ILE A 526 6.65 -16.15 -12.91
CA ILE A 526 6.52 -14.87 -13.62
C ILE A 526 7.06 -15.03 -15.04
N THR A 527 6.15 -15.06 -16.02
CA THR A 527 6.48 -15.27 -17.44
C THR A 527 6.86 -13.98 -18.17
N LYS A 528 6.33 -12.83 -17.74
CA LYS A 528 6.46 -11.55 -18.46
C LYS A 528 7.67 -10.74 -18.02
N PHE A 529 8.45 -10.27 -18.99
CA PHE A 529 9.66 -9.46 -18.77
C PHE A 529 9.40 -8.18 -17.96
N VAL A 530 8.33 -7.44 -18.28
CA VAL A 530 7.98 -6.21 -17.54
C VAL A 530 7.62 -6.52 -16.08
N SER A 531 6.90 -7.61 -15.83
CA SER A 531 6.59 -8.07 -14.47
C SER A 531 7.86 -8.44 -13.69
N ALA A 532 8.85 -9.04 -14.35
CA ALA A 532 10.14 -9.34 -13.74
C ALA A 532 10.90 -8.06 -13.35
N ILE A 533 10.96 -7.07 -14.23
CA ILE A 533 11.56 -5.76 -13.92
C ILE A 533 10.87 -5.11 -12.71
N LEU A 534 9.53 -5.11 -12.69
CA LEU A 534 8.77 -4.55 -11.57
C LEU A 534 9.05 -5.31 -10.27
N TYR A 535 9.10 -6.64 -10.31
CA TYR A 535 9.43 -7.47 -9.14
C TYR A 535 10.82 -7.14 -8.60
N PHE A 536 11.87 -7.19 -9.42
CA PHE A 536 13.23 -6.89 -8.98
C PHE A 536 13.38 -5.43 -8.53
N GLY A 537 12.69 -4.49 -9.19
CA GLY A 537 12.65 -3.09 -8.78
C GLY A 537 12.04 -2.90 -7.39
N TYR A 538 10.88 -3.51 -7.13
CA TYR A 538 10.25 -3.44 -5.81
C TYR A 538 11.07 -4.14 -4.73
N MET A 539 11.65 -5.31 -5.04
CA MET A 539 12.51 -6.01 -4.10
C MET A 539 13.81 -5.26 -3.81
N LEU A 540 14.37 -4.54 -4.79
CA LEU A 540 15.52 -3.66 -4.57
C LEU A 540 15.18 -2.49 -3.64
N ILE A 541 14.02 -1.85 -3.85
CA ILE A 541 13.53 -0.77 -2.97
C ILE A 541 13.30 -1.32 -1.55
N ALA A 542 12.66 -2.49 -1.42
CA ALA A 542 12.42 -3.13 -0.14
C ALA A 542 13.73 -3.49 0.59
N SER A 543 14.70 -4.08 -0.13
CA SER A 543 16.03 -4.37 0.41
C SER A 543 16.78 -3.11 0.81
N TYR A 544 16.72 -2.04 0.01
CA TYR A 544 17.34 -0.76 0.39
C TYR A 544 16.70 -0.15 1.63
N ALA A 545 15.37 -0.18 1.72
CA ALA A 545 14.65 0.29 2.91
C ALA A 545 15.02 -0.55 4.15
N PHE A 546 15.12 -1.87 4.00
CA PHE A 546 15.56 -2.76 5.05
C PHE A 546 17.01 -2.48 5.46
N PHE A 547 17.92 -2.25 4.50
CA PHE A 547 19.31 -1.85 4.74
C PHE A 547 19.40 -0.56 5.56
N ALA A 548 18.62 0.45 5.20
CA ALA A 548 18.59 1.71 5.92
C ALA A 548 18.02 1.56 7.33
N LEU A 549 16.98 0.74 7.49
CA LEU A 549 16.36 0.47 8.79
C LEU A 549 17.29 -0.32 9.71
N THR A 550 17.82 -1.46 9.27
CA THR A 550 18.74 -2.26 10.10
C THR A 550 20.06 -1.53 10.34
N GLY A 551 20.55 -0.79 9.34
CA GLY A 551 21.71 0.10 9.45
C GLY A 551 21.54 1.17 10.52
N THR A 552 20.39 1.88 10.53
CA THR A 552 20.10 2.90 11.55
C THR A 552 19.97 2.29 12.94
N ILE A 553 19.29 1.14 13.09
CA ILE A 553 19.21 0.42 14.36
C ILE A 553 20.60 0.03 14.86
N GLY A 554 21.45 -0.53 14.00
CA GLY A 554 22.82 -0.89 14.38
C GLY A 554 23.67 0.31 14.77
N PHE A 555 23.54 1.43 14.05
CA PHE A 555 24.20 2.68 14.42
C PHE A 555 23.74 3.18 15.80
N TYR A 556 22.43 3.25 16.07
CA TYR A 556 21.91 3.70 17.37
C TYR A 556 22.29 2.76 18.51
N ALA A 557 22.27 1.45 18.28
CA ALA A 557 22.70 0.46 19.27
C ALA A 557 24.17 0.63 19.64
N CYS A 558 25.05 0.76 18.64
CA CYS A 558 26.47 1.04 18.87
C CYS A 558 26.68 2.41 19.54
N LEU A 559 25.96 3.45 19.12
CA LEU A 559 26.05 4.78 19.74
C LEU A 559 25.62 4.75 21.22
N MET A 560 24.54 4.05 21.55
CA MET A 560 24.11 3.85 22.94
C MET A 560 25.17 3.09 23.74
N PHE A 561 25.70 2.01 23.20
CA PHE A 561 26.76 1.22 23.83
C PHE A 561 28.02 2.04 24.09
N THR A 562 28.49 2.79 23.08
CA THR A 562 29.64 3.69 23.21
C THR A 562 29.39 4.76 24.29
N ARG A 563 28.21 5.40 24.29
CA ARG A 563 27.84 6.37 25.34
C ARG A 563 27.83 5.75 26.73
N LEU A 564 27.32 4.52 26.87
CA LEU A 564 27.30 3.81 28.14
C LEU A 564 28.72 3.54 28.66
N ILE A 565 29.61 3.00 27.82
CA ILE A 565 31.01 2.75 28.18
C ILE A 565 31.67 4.04 28.65
N TYR A 566 31.65 5.10 27.84
CA TYR A 566 32.32 6.36 28.18
C TYR A 566 31.68 7.07 29.38
N SER A 567 30.40 6.83 29.67
CA SER A 567 29.78 7.33 30.92
C SER A 567 30.19 6.56 32.18
N SER A 568 30.62 5.29 32.01
CA SER A 568 31.03 4.41 33.12
C SER A 568 32.51 4.51 33.47
N VAL A 569 33.34 5.02 32.54
CA VAL A 569 34.75 5.34 32.81
C VAL A 569 34.78 6.55 33.73
N LYS A 570 35.01 6.32 35.02
CA LYS A 570 35.34 7.40 35.96
C LYS A 570 36.73 7.92 35.59
N ILE A 571 36.78 9.17 35.13
CA ILE A 571 38.02 9.93 35.04
C ILE A 571 38.19 10.54 36.43
N GLU A 572 38.97 9.88 37.29
CA GLU A 572 39.49 10.52 38.52
C GLU A 572 40.63 11.47 38.16
#